data_AF-A0A2N7XB98-F1
#
_entry.id   AF-A0A2N7XB98-F1
#
_cell.length_a   1.000
_cell.length_b   1.000
_cell.length_c   1.000
_cell.angle_alpha   90.00
_cell.angle_beta   90.00
_cell.angle_gamma   90.00
#
_symmetry.space_group_name_H-M   'P 1'
#
loop_
_entity.id
_entity.type
_entity.pdbx_description
1 polymer ?
#
loop_
_entity_poly.entity_id
_entity_poly.type
_entity_poly.pdbx_seq_one_letter_code
_entity_poly.pdbx_strand_id
1 'polypeptide(L)'
;HYETSEFNNYYPNFADAKTFANGAVRAASWDTKVRGLFGYTPNYDVGRNADANTQERIDSRVTGLSNELTVKLGTHTLTAVSAWRRLWFRPKNDSDGSPFSILRAGYDVDVDQYSQEVRLASPTGGALD
;
A
#
# COMPACT_ATOMS: atom_id res chain seq x y z
N HIS A 1 -12.98 -18.27 10.41
CA HIS A 1 -13.42 -17.28 9.41
C HIS A 1 -12.66 -16.00 9.74
N TYR A 2 -11.72 -15.57 8.89
CA TYR A 2 -11.00 -14.30 9.11
C TYR A 2 -11.71 -13.24 8.26
N GLU A 3 -12.58 -12.45 8.89
CA GLU A 3 -13.04 -11.22 8.29
C GLU A 3 -11.92 -10.19 8.45
N THR A 4 -11.47 -9.65 7.32
CA THR A 4 -10.59 -8.48 7.28
C THR A 4 -11.44 -7.31 6.84
N SER A 5 -11.63 -6.33 7.73
CA SER A 5 -12.20 -5.04 7.39
C SER A 5 -11.06 -4.07 7.05
N GLU A 6 -10.90 -3.79 5.76
CA GLU A 6 -9.96 -2.78 5.28
C GLU A 6 -10.67 -1.42 5.25
N PHE A 7 -10.27 -0.54 6.16
CA PHE A 7 -10.62 0.88 6.07
C PHE A 7 -9.57 1.56 5.18
N ASN A 8 -9.78 1.51 3.87
CA ASN A 8 -8.94 2.24 2.93
C ASN A 8 -9.13 3.75 3.15
N ASN A 9 -8.03 4.50 3.12
CA ASN A 9 -8.09 5.94 3.22
C ASN A 9 -8.65 6.46 1.88
N TYR A 10 -9.95 6.80 1.87
CA TYR A 10 -10.65 7.30 0.69
C TYR A 10 -10.27 8.78 0.48
N TYR A 11 -9.47 9.06 -0.55
CA TYR A 11 -8.94 10.40 -0.82
C TYR A 11 -9.60 11.25 -1.92
N PRO A 12 -10.56 10.78 -2.75
CA PRO A 12 -11.05 11.64 -3.81
C PRO A 12 -11.87 12.79 -3.25
N ASN A 13 -11.97 13.83 -4.08
CA ASN A 13 -12.86 14.96 -3.90
C ASN A 13 -14.30 14.49 -3.67
N PHE A 14 -14.75 14.51 -2.42
CA PHE A 14 -16.15 14.28 -2.05
C PHE A 14 -17.02 15.54 -2.24
N ALA A 15 -16.40 16.69 -2.52
CA ALA A 15 -17.05 17.96 -2.84
C ALA A 15 -16.07 18.92 -3.54
N ASP A 16 -16.60 19.94 -4.24
CA ASP A 16 -15.82 21.08 -4.76
C ASP A 16 -16.45 22.41 -4.30
N ALA A 17 -15.62 23.25 -3.68
CA ALA A 17 -16.03 24.58 -3.26
C ALA A 17 -16.12 25.51 -4.48
N LYS A 18 -17.35 25.85 -4.88
CA LYS A 18 -17.64 26.74 -6.02
C LYS A 18 -17.58 28.22 -5.67
N THR A 19 -17.56 28.56 -4.38
CA THR A 19 -17.48 29.93 -3.87
C THR A 19 -16.42 30.03 -2.77
N PHE A 20 -15.80 31.20 -2.65
CA PHE A 20 -14.95 31.56 -1.52
C PHE A 20 -15.81 31.90 -0.29
N ALA A 21 -15.19 31.96 0.90
CA ALA A 21 -15.88 32.29 2.15
C ALA A 21 -16.58 33.66 2.12
N ASN A 22 -16.10 34.59 1.29
CA ASN A 22 -16.71 35.91 1.08
C ASN A 22 -17.84 35.92 0.02
N GLY A 23 -18.25 34.74 -0.48
CA GLY A 23 -19.30 34.59 -1.49
C GLY A 23 -18.85 34.80 -2.94
N ALA A 24 -17.60 35.21 -3.20
CA ALA A 24 -17.10 35.36 -4.56
C ALA A 24 -17.00 34.00 -5.28
N VAL A 25 -17.33 33.96 -6.58
CA VAL A 25 -17.23 32.75 -7.39
C VAL A 25 -15.78 32.31 -7.52
N ARG A 26 -15.53 31.02 -7.29
CA ARG A 26 -14.21 30.42 -7.47
C ARG A 26 -14.08 29.86 -8.88
N ALA A 27 -13.72 30.72 -9.84
CA ALA A 27 -13.62 30.35 -11.25
C ALA A 27 -12.59 29.25 -11.55
N ALA A 28 -11.58 29.05 -10.69
CA ALA A 28 -10.56 28.01 -10.84
C ALA A 28 -10.87 26.73 -10.04
N SER A 29 -12.15 26.45 -9.76
CA SER A 29 -12.57 25.25 -9.04
C SER A 29 -12.27 23.97 -9.83
N TRP A 30 -12.24 22.82 -9.14
CA TRP A 30 -11.99 21.55 -9.80
C TRP A 30 -13.06 21.23 -10.85
N ASP A 31 -14.34 21.38 -10.48
CA ASP A 31 -15.49 21.19 -11.37
C ASP A 31 -15.39 22.11 -12.60
N THR A 32 -15.05 23.37 -12.41
CA THR A 32 -14.91 24.33 -13.52
C THR A 32 -13.79 23.93 -14.47
N LYS A 33 -12.64 23.51 -13.93
CA LYS A 33 -11.48 23.08 -14.73
C LYS A 33 -11.80 21.81 -15.52
N VAL A 34 -12.39 20.80 -14.88
CA VAL A 34 -12.62 19.52 -15.54
C VAL A 34 -13.73 19.62 -16.59
N ARG A 35 -14.79 20.40 -16.33
CA ARG A 35 -15.81 20.72 -17.35
C ARG A 35 -15.22 21.50 -18.51
N GLY A 36 -14.40 22.52 -18.23
CA GLY A 36 -13.84 23.39 -19.27
C GLY A 36 -12.78 22.71 -20.12
N LEU A 37 -11.89 21.92 -19.51
CA LEU A 37 -10.77 21.27 -20.20
C LEU A 37 -11.17 19.95 -20.86
N PHE A 38 -12.06 19.19 -20.22
CA PHE A 38 -12.36 17.82 -20.64
C PHE A 38 -13.84 17.59 -21.02
N GLY A 39 -14.72 18.60 -20.86
CA GLY A 39 -16.16 18.43 -21.08
C GLY A 39 -16.83 17.47 -20.10
N TYR A 40 -16.12 17.07 -19.03
CA TYR A 40 -16.59 16.07 -18.08
C TYR A 40 -17.32 16.74 -16.91
N THR A 41 -18.45 16.14 -16.52
CA THR A 41 -19.24 16.54 -15.34
C THR A 41 -18.84 15.64 -14.17
N PRO A 42 -18.10 16.15 -13.17
CA PRO A 42 -17.72 15.32 -12.03
C PRO A 42 -18.94 14.83 -11.23
N ASN A 43 -18.88 13.59 -10.79
CA ASN A 43 -19.85 12.98 -9.89
C ASN A 43 -19.27 12.86 -8.48
N TYR A 44 -19.92 13.50 -7.51
CA TYR A 44 -19.51 13.52 -6.10
C TYR A 44 -20.27 12.51 -5.23
N ASP A 45 -21.11 11.64 -5.83
CA ASP A 45 -21.76 10.52 -5.13
C ASP A 45 -20.75 9.37 -4.93
N VAL A 46 -19.97 9.53 -3.86
CA VAL A 46 -18.92 8.61 -3.42
C VAL A 46 -19.44 7.17 -3.32
N GLY A 47 -18.73 6.23 -3.95
CA GLY A 47 -19.09 4.80 -3.97
C GLY A 47 -20.16 4.42 -4.99
N ARG A 48 -20.74 5.40 -5.70
CA ARG A 48 -21.69 5.18 -6.81
C ARG A 48 -21.23 5.76 -8.15
N ASN A 49 -20.04 6.35 -8.19
CA ASN A 49 -19.42 6.81 -9.42
C ASN A 49 -18.72 5.65 -10.16
N ALA A 50 -19.29 5.21 -11.28
CA ALA A 50 -18.73 4.16 -12.12
C ALA A 50 -17.68 4.66 -13.14
N ASP A 51 -17.57 5.98 -13.34
CA ASP A 51 -16.70 6.60 -14.34
C ASP A 51 -15.27 6.87 -13.81
N ALA A 52 -14.94 6.36 -12.63
CA ALA A 52 -13.60 6.44 -12.06
C ALA A 52 -12.62 5.48 -12.76
N ASN A 53 -11.37 5.91 -12.93
CA ASN A 53 -10.31 5.05 -13.48
C ASN A 53 -9.64 4.11 -12.45
N THR A 54 -10.22 3.98 -11.26
CA THR A 54 -9.74 3.09 -10.19
C THR A 54 -9.88 1.59 -10.48
N GLN A 55 -10.41 1.24 -11.66
CA GLN A 55 -10.71 -0.14 -12.06
C GLN A 55 -9.46 -0.92 -12.52
N GLU A 56 -8.30 -0.27 -12.57
CA GLU A 56 -7.02 -0.94 -12.82
C GLU A 56 -6.68 -1.93 -11.69
N ARG A 57 -6.11 -3.08 -12.04
CA ARG A 57 -5.75 -4.13 -11.08
C ARG A 57 -4.66 -3.64 -10.11
N ILE A 58 -4.95 -3.70 -8.81
CA ILE A 58 -3.92 -3.60 -7.76
C ILE A 58 -3.08 -4.87 -7.77
N ASP A 59 -1.76 -4.73 -7.80
CA ASP A 59 -0.83 -5.85 -7.84
C ASP A 59 0.05 -5.85 -6.58
N SER A 60 -0.05 -6.94 -5.81
CA SER A 60 0.68 -7.15 -4.57
C SER A 60 1.33 -8.51 -4.62
N ARG A 61 2.67 -8.54 -4.52
CA ARG A 61 3.46 -9.76 -4.61
C ARG A 61 4.40 -9.84 -3.42
N VAL A 62 4.48 -11.05 -2.87
CA VAL A 62 5.45 -11.40 -1.85
C VAL A 62 6.33 -12.52 -2.40
N THR A 63 7.64 -12.37 -2.26
CA THR A 63 8.61 -13.41 -2.59
C THR A 63 9.63 -13.50 -1.47
N GLY A 64 10.18 -14.68 -1.22
CA GLY A 64 11.20 -14.83 -0.19
C GLY A 64 11.95 -16.14 -0.31
N LEU A 65 13.07 -16.19 0.40
CA LEU A 65 13.94 -17.34 0.51
C LEU A 65 14.43 -17.45 1.96
N SER A 66 14.49 -18.66 2.49
CA SER A 66 15.14 -18.93 3.76
C SER A 66 16.08 -20.12 3.65
N ASN A 67 17.07 -20.15 4.54
CA ASN A 67 17.99 -21.25 4.70
C ASN A 67 18.21 -21.50 6.20
N GLU A 68 18.33 -22.77 6.56
CA GLU A 68 18.76 -23.20 7.88
C GLU A 68 20.01 -24.06 7.75
N LEU A 69 21.02 -23.72 8.54
CA LEU A 69 22.23 -24.50 8.72
C LEU A 69 22.30 -24.98 10.17
N THR A 70 22.33 -26.29 10.36
CA THR A 70 22.55 -26.91 11.67
C THR A 70 23.82 -27.75 11.65
N VAL A 71 24.74 -27.45 12.56
CA VAL A 71 26.05 -28.13 12.67
C VAL A 71 26.36 -28.50 14.12
N LYS A 72 27.07 -29.62 14.31
CA LYS A 72 27.59 -30.03 15.61
C LYS A 72 28.92 -29.36 15.88
N LEU A 73 29.05 -28.70 17.03
CA LEU A 73 30.28 -28.10 17.55
C LEU A 73 30.66 -28.81 18.86
N GLY A 74 31.37 -29.93 18.73
CA GLY A 74 31.62 -30.83 19.86
C GLY A 74 30.32 -31.39 20.42
N THR A 75 30.05 -31.13 21.71
CA THR A 75 28.81 -31.54 22.38
C THR A 75 27.64 -30.59 22.10
N HIS A 76 27.90 -29.39 21.59
CA HIS A 76 26.89 -28.38 21.33
C HIS A 76 26.32 -28.48 19.91
N THR A 77 25.14 -27.89 19.71
CA THR A 77 24.52 -27.75 18.39
C THR A 77 24.38 -26.27 18.07
N LEU A 78 24.96 -25.83 16.97
CA LEU A 78 24.79 -24.49 16.42
C LEU A 78 23.75 -24.57 15.30
N THR A 79 22.73 -23.73 15.38
CA THR A 79 21.75 -23.54 14.32
C THR A 79 21.76 -22.07 13.89
N ALA A 80 21.88 -21.82 12.60
CA ALA A 80 21.76 -20.50 12.00
C ALA A 80 20.60 -20.51 10.99
N VAL A 81 19.72 -19.53 11.09
CA VAL A 81 18.61 -19.34 10.15
C VAL A 81 18.76 -17.97 9.51
N SER A 82 18.83 -17.94 8.19
CA SER A 82 18.86 -16.71 7.39
C SER A 82 17.61 -16.66 6.53
N ALA A 83 16.99 -15.49 6.42
CA ALA A 83 15.88 -15.31 5.50
C ALA A 83 15.89 -13.93 4.87
N TRP A 84 15.35 -13.87 3.66
CA TRP A 84 15.03 -12.65 2.93
C TRP A 84 13.59 -12.72 2.43
N ARG A 85 12.88 -11.60 2.51
CA ARG A 85 11.53 -11.44 1.97
C ARG A 85 11.42 -10.09 1.28
N ARG A 86 10.74 -10.07 0.14
CA ARG A 86 10.38 -8.89 -0.62
C ARG A 86 8.87 -8.71 -0.67
N LEU A 87 8.40 -7.49 -0.46
CA LEU A 87 7.10 -6.98 -0.86
C LEU A 87 7.28 -6.12 -2.11
N TRP A 88 6.48 -6.37 -3.14
CA TRP A 88 6.33 -5.53 -4.32
C TRP A 88 4.85 -5.16 -4.44
N PHE A 89 4.53 -3.89 -4.24
CA PHE A 89 3.16 -3.40 -4.22
C PHE A 89 3.01 -2.23 -5.19
N ARG A 90 2.00 -2.32 -6.05
CA ARG A 90 1.64 -1.31 -7.03
C ARG A 90 0.16 -0.96 -6.86
N PRO A 91 -0.16 0.09 -6.08
CA PRO A 91 -1.52 0.58 -5.98
C PRO A 91 -1.93 1.27 -7.28
N LYS A 92 -3.21 1.16 -7.63
CA LYS A 92 -3.81 1.80 -8.82
C LYS A 92 -5.07 2.60 -8.46
N ASN A 93 -4.99 3.29 -7.32
CA ASN A 93 -6.11 4.06 -6.80
C ASN A 93 -6.35 5.30 -7.66
N ASP A 94 -7.63 5.56 -7.99
CA ASP A 94 -8.06 6.89 -8.46
C ASP A 94 -8.08 7.86 -7.28
N SER A 95 -7.81 9.14 -7.53
CA SER A 95 -7.88 10.20 -6.52
C SER A 95 -8.44 11.51 -7.05
N ASP A 96 -8.92 11.53 -8.30
CA ASP A 96 -9.58 12.69 -8.90
C ASP A 96 -11.06 12.47 -9.24
N GLY A 97 -11.55 11.23 -9.09
CA GLY A 97 -12.96 10.88 -9.24
C GLY A 97 -13.45 11.00 -10.68
N SER A 98 -12.53 10.91 -11.64
CA SER A 98 -12.78 11.07 -13.06
C SER A 98 -12.19 9.89 -13.87
N PRO A 99 -12.55 9.75 -15.15
CA PRO A 99 -11.96 8.74 -16.01
C PRO A 99 -10.51 9.08 -16.42
N PHE A 100 -10.02 10.28 -16.07
CA PHE A 100 -8.72 10.79 -16.52
C PHE A 100 -7.62 10.50 -15.50
N SER A 101 -6.40 10.24 -15.96
CA SER A 101 -5.25 10.03 -15.05
C SER A 101 -4.64 11.36 -14.63
N ILE A 102 -5.36 12.17 -13.85
CA ILE A 102 -4.91 13.50 -13.41
C ILE A 102 -4.19 13.40 -12.07
N LEU A 103 -4.76 12.67 -11.12
CA LEU A 103 -4.20 12.49 -9.77
C LEU A 103 -4.39 11.04 -9.31
N ARG A 104 -3.29 10.45 -8.85
CA ARG A 104 -3.29 9.15 -8.17
C ARG A 104 -2.61 9.31 -6.80
N ALA A 105 -3.30 8.91 -5.74
CA ALA A 105 -2.75 8.87 -4.38
C ALA A 105 -2.33 7.45 -4.01
N GLY A 106 -1.24 7.36 -3.24
CA GLY A 106 -0.56 6.12 -2.95
C GLY A 106 0.77 6.03 -3.70
N TYR A 107 1.67 5.23 -3.17
CA TYR A 107 3.03 5.07 -3.69
C TYR A 107 3.26 3.62 -4.06
N ASP A 108 4.10 3.43 -5.07
CA ASP A 108 4.74 2.14 -5.29
C ASP A 108 5.57 1.80 -4.05
N VAL A 109 5.32 0.64 -3.46
CA VAL A 109 6.00 0.19 -2.25
C VAL A 109 6.81 -1.05 -2.58
N ASP A 110 8.13 -0.93 -2.46
CA ASP A 110 9.07 -2.03 -2.54
C ASP A 110 9.80 -2.12 -1.20
N VAL A 111 9.71 -3.28 -0.53
CA VAL A 111 10.36 -3.52 0.76
C VAL A 111 11.14 -4.81 0.69
N ASP A 112 12.43 -4.74 1.01
CA ASP A 112 13.28 -5.91 1.25
C ASP A 112 13.56 -6.01 2.75
N GLN A 113 13.23 -7.17 3.31
CA GLN A 113 13.46 -7.49 4.72
C GLN A 113 14.44 -8.66 4.81
N TYR A 114 15.46 -8.49 5.64
CA TYR A 114 16.46 -9.52 5.94
C TYR A 114 16.38 -9.88 7.42
N SER A 115 16.53 -11.16 7.73
CA SER A 115 16.60 -11.63 9.12
C SER A 115 17.70 -12.67 9.28
N GLN A 116 18.40 -12.59 10.41
CA GLN A 116 19.38 -13.58 10.85
C GLN A 116 19.06 -13.99 12.28
N GLU A 117 18.98 -15.28 12.52
CA GLU A 117 18.91 -15.87 13.85
C GLU A 117 20.07 -16.85 14.03
N VAL A 118 20.65 -16.88 15.23
CA VAL A 118 21.69 -17.84 15.62
C VAL A 118 21.33 -18.40 16.99
N ARG A 119 21.33 -19.73 17.11
CA ARG A 119 21.01 -20.48 18.33
C ARG A 119 22.15 -21.42 18.67
N LEU A 120 22.54 -21.47 19.94
CA LEU A 120 23.50 -22.45 20.46
C LEU A 120 22.80 -23.27 21.55
N ALA A 121 22.77 -24.59 21.39
CA ALA A 121 22.16 -25.51 22.34
C ALA A 121 23.23 -26.39 23.00
N SER A 122 23.23 -26.44 24.33
CA SER A 122 24.02 -27.38 25.13
C SER A 122 23.23 -28.69 25.34
N PRO A 123 23.88 -29.86 25.42
CA PRO A 123 23.19 -31.14 25.62
C PRO A 123 22.54 -31.27 27.01
N THR A 124 22.97 -30.48 28.00
CA THR A 124 22.56 -30.60 29.40
C THR A 124 21.68 -29.45 29.90
N GLY A 125 21.23 -28.52 29.05
CA GLY A 125 20.39 -27.39 29.48
C GLY A 125 21.11 -26.40 30.41
N GLY A 126 22.44 -26.48 30.51
CA GLY A 126 23.27 -25.52 31.23
C GLY A 126 23.37 -24.19 30.47
N ALA A 127 23.43 -23.09 31.22
CA ALA A 127 23.63 -21.74 30.69
C ALA A 127 24.91 -21.67 29.84
N LEU A 128 24.85 -20.88 28.77
CA LEU A 128 26.00 -20.51 27.96
C LEU A 128 26.91 -19.62 28.85
N ASP A 129 28.13 -20.07 29.16
CA ASP A 129 29.25 -19.25 29.66
C ASP A 129 29.96 -18.62 28.45
#